data_AF-A0A972ABX5-F1
#
_entry.id   AF-A0A972ABX5-F1
#
_cell.length_a   1.000
_cell.length_b   1.000
_cell.length_c   1.000
_cell.angle_alpha   90.00
_cell.angle_beta   90.00
_cell.angle_gamma   90.00
#
_symmetry.space_group_name_H-M   'P 1'
#
loop_
_entity.id
_entity.type
_entity.pdbx_description
1 polymer ?
#
loop_
_entity_poly.entity_id
_entity_poly.type
_entity_poly.pdbx_seq_one_letter_code
_entity_poly.pdbx_strand_id
1 'polypeptide(L)'
;MVIKNDELYMDLLVWHMEDSERLDELVNEGYLVRDGQLLTEKAVTFMDSYFEAKKQAVLREISKHGGYKQYIREIKETVEVTSNPFMKLIIYELLKEKAIREVNLPNGIIDYRANR
;
A
#
# COMPACT_ATOMS: atom_id res chain seq x y z
N MET A 1 -10.95 2.98 -18.49
CA MET A 1 -9.49 2.99 -18.23
C MET A 1 -9.17 1.74 -17.41
N VAL A 2 -8.06 1.02 -17.63
CA VAL A 2 -7.69 -0.09 -16.73
C VAL A 2 -6.98 0.53 -15.52
N ILE A 3 -7.65 0.54 -14.37
CA ILE A 3 -7.07 1.02 -13.11
C ILE A 3 -5.94 0.07 -12.72
N LYS A 4 -4.75 0.60 -12.41
CA LYS A 4 -3.68 -0.24 -11.85
C LYS A 4 -4.00 -0.56 -10.40
N ASN A 5 -3.70 -1.79 -9.97
CA ASN A 5 -4.03 -2.24 -8.60
C ASN A 5 -3.40 -1.36 -7.49
N ASP A 6 -2.20 -0.80 -7.72
CA ASP A 6 -1.56 0.16 -6.79
C ASP A 6 -2.40 1.43 -6.64
N GLU A 7 -2.89 1.98 -7.75
CA GLU A 7 -3.71 3.19 -7.80
C GLU A 7 -5.06 2.93 -7.13
N LEU A 8 -5.71 1.80 -7.46
CA LEU A 8 -6.93 1.35 -6.80
C LEU A 8 -6.75 1.21 -5.29
N TYR A 9 -5.68 0.58 -4.83
CA TYR A 9 -5.41 0.42 -3.40
C TYR A 9 -5.27 1.78 -2.70
N MET A 10 -4.53 2.72 -3.30
CA MET A 10 -4.35 4.06 -2.74
C MET A 10 -5.65 4.85 -2.71
N ASP A 11 -6.47 4.77 -3.76
CA ASP A 11 -7.77 5.45 -3.83
C ASP A 11 -8.73 4.95 -2.74
N LEU A 12 -8.75 3.63 -2.50
CA LEU A 12 -9.59 3.02 -1.45
C LEU A 12 -9.08 3.33 -0.03
N LEU A 13 -7.79 3.64 0.14
CA LEU A 13 -7.20 3.97 1.44
C LEU A 13 -7.50 5.41 1.88
N VAL A 14 -7.66 6.36 0.94
CA VAL A 14 -7.83 7.80 1.21
C VAL A 14 -9.28 8.22 0.98
N TRP A 15 -10.22 7.37 1.34
CA TRP A 15 -11.57 7.39 0.78
C TRP A 15 -12.52 8.48 1.37
N HIS A 16 -12.06 9.72 1.23
CA HIS A 16 -12.80 10.98 1.23
C HIS A 16 -12.46 11.69 -0.09
N MET A 17 -12.70 11.03 -1.23
CA MET A 17 -12.38 11.62 -2.54
C MET A 17 -13.39 12.71 -2.89
N GLU A 18 -12.88 13.92 -3.15
CA GLU A 18 -13.68 15.04 -3.68
C GLU A 18 -13.97 14.88 -5.18
N ASP A 19 -13.31 13.92 -5.85
CA ASP A 19 -13.48 13.63 -7.28
C ASP A 19 -14.72 12.74 -7.53
N SER A 20 -15.77 13.34 -8.06
CA SER A 20 -17.04 12.68 -8.35
C SER A 20 -16.95 11.62 -9.45
N GLU A 21 -16.09 11.80 -10.46
CA GLU A 21 -15.97 10.84 -11.55
C GLU A 21 -15.28 9.57 -11.05
N ARG A 22 -14.20 9.72 -10.28
CA ARG A 22 -13.49 8.59 -9.67
C ARG A 22 -14.36 7.83 -8.67
N LEU A 23 -15.17 8.55 -7.90
CA LEU A 23 -16.11 7.97 -6.95
C LEU A 23 -17.16 7.11 -7.67
N ASP A 24 -17.76 7.64 -8.73
CA ASP A 24 -18.76 6.93 -9.53
C ASP A 24 -18.18 5.66 -10.18
N GLU A 25 -16.95 5.71 -10.69
CA GLU A 25 -16.25 4.53 -11.21
C GLU A 25 -16.15 3.43 -10.15
N LEU A 26 -15.68 3.75 -8.94
CA LEU A 26 -15.50 2.75 -7.87
C LEU A 26 -16.83 2.22 -7.33
N VAL A 27 -17.90 3.03 -7.34
CA VAL A 27 -19.26 2.57 -7.06
C VAL A 27 -19.74 1.60 -8.14
N ASN A 28 -19.57 1.94 -9.42
CA ASN A 28 -19.97 1.10 -10.55
C ASN A 28 -19.18 -0.22 -10.60
N GLU A 29 -17.91 -0.20 -10.23
CA GLU A 29 -17.07 -1.39 -10.09
C GLU A 29 -17.36 -2.18 -8.80
N GLY A 30 -18.21 -1.68 -7.91
CA GLY A 30 -18.65 -2.36 -6.70
C GLY A 30 -17.63 -2.36 -5.56
N TYR A 31 -16.67 -1.43 -5.58
CA TYR A 31 -15.73 -1.22 -4.47
C TYR A 31 -16.31 -0.29 -3.40
N LEU A 32 -17.19 0.63 -3.78
CA LEU A 32 -17.87 1.57 -2.88
C LEU A 32 -19.38 1.38 -2.91
N VAL A 33 -20.03 1.67 -1.79
CA VAL A 33 -21.50 1.78 -1.70
C VAL A 33 -21.93 3.13 -2.31
N ARG A 34 -23.15 3.19 -2.87
CA ARG A 34 -23.70 4.29 -3.69
C ARG A 34 -23.62 5.69 -3.07
N ASP A 35 -23.56 5.79 -1.74
CA ASP A 35 -23.37 7.07 -1.04
C ASP A 35 -21.89 7.50 -0.98
N GLY A 36 -20.98 6.75 -1.62
CA GLY A 36 -19.55 7.00 -1.63
C GLY A 36 -18.89 6.96 -0.26
N GLN A 37 -19.61 6.46 0.77
CA GLN A 37 -19.24 6.57 2.19
C GLN A 37 -19.23 5.25 2.98
N LEU A 38 -19.41 4.07 2.32
CA LEU A 38 -18.95 2.74 2.81
C LEU A 38 -18.10 1.95 1.78
N LEU A 39 -16.99 1.32 2.22
CA LEU A 39 -16.26 0.29 1.46
C LEU A 39 -17.14 -0.96 1.39
N THR A 40 -17.13 -1.67 0.25
CA THR A 40 -17.78 -2.98 0.13
C THR A 40 -16.86 -4.11 0.62
N GLU A 41 -17.42 -5.30 0.84
CA GLU A 41 -16.65 -6.51 1.12
C GLU A 41 -15.61 -6.82 0.03
N LYS A 42 -15.95 -6.52 -1.24
CA LYS A 42 -15.03 -6.64 -2.38
C LYS A 42 -13.81 -5.73 -2.19
N ALA A 43 -14.01 -4.48 -1.80
CA ALA A 43 -12.92 -3.55 -1.54
C ALA A 43 -12.06 -4.00 -0.36
N VAL A 44 -12.66 -4.38 0.76
CA VAL A 44 -11.91 -4.87 1.93
C VAL A 44 -11.08 -6.10 1.57
N THR A 45 -11.68 -7.09 0.91
CA THR A 45 -10.98 -8.32 0.48
C THR A 45 -9.83 -8.01 -0.47
N PHE A 46 -10.05 -7.11 -1.43
CA PHE A 46 -9.00 -6.66 -2.34
C PHE A 46 -7.86 -5.97 -1.57
N MET A 47 -8.17 -5.01 -0.70
CA MET A 47 -7.16 -4.26 0.06
C MET A 47 -6.31 -5.20 0.93
N ASP A 48 -6.93 -6.10 1.68
CA ASP A 48 -6.24 -7.03 2.57
C ASP A 48 -5.34 -7.99 1.78
N SER A 49 -5.88 -8.62 0.74
CA SER A 49 -5.12 -9.58 -0.07
C SER A 49 -3.99 -8.92 -0.85
N TYR A 50 -4.24 -7.72 -1.39
CA TYR A 50 -3.25 -6.97 -2.16
C TYR A 50 -2.10 -6.48 -1.26
N PHE A 51 -2.43 -5.92 -0.10
CA PHE A 51 -1.43 -5.47 0.87
C PHE A 51 -0.54 -6.63 1.33
N GLU A 52 -1.16 -7.75 1.73
CA GLU A 52 -0.41 -8.90 2.22
C GLU A 52 0.50 -9.48 1.13
N ALA A 53 0.00 -9.62 -0.10
CA ALA A 53 0.80 -10.12 -1.22
C ALA A 53 2.03 -9.24 -1.48
N LYS A 54 1.86 -7.90 -1.48
CA LYS A 54 2.96 -6.95 -1.69
C LYS A 54 3.92 -6.93 -0.50
N LYS A 55 3.42 -7.00 0.74
CA LYS A 55 4.23 -7.10 1.96
C LYS A 55 5.14 -8.32 1.93
N GLN A 56 4.58 -9.49 1.58
CA GLN A 56 5.35 -10.73 1.45
C GLN A 56 6.40 -10.66 0.32
N ALA A 57 6.05 -10.04 -0.82
CA ALA A 57 7.00 -9.84 -1.91
C ALA A 57 8.19 -8.96 -1.49
N VAL A 58 7.93 -7.84 -0.80
CA VAL A 58 8.95 -6.95 -0.27
C VAL A 58 9.83 -7.66 0.77
N LEU A 59 9.24 -8.43 1.68
CA LEU A 59 9.99 -9.21 2.67
C LEU A 59 10.94 -10.22 2.01
N ARG A 60 10.49 -10.91 0.96
CA ARG A 60 11.33 -11.85 0.19
C ARG A 60 12.53 -11.15 -0.43
N GLU A 61 12.32 -10.01 -1.08
CA GLU A 61 13.43 -9.29 -1.71
C GLU A 61 14.39 -8.68 -0.67
N ILE A 62 13.89 -8.12 0.44
CA ILE A 62 14.76 -7.65 1.53
C ILE A 62 15.61 -8.80 2.08
N SER A 63 15.01 -9.98 2.27
CA SER A 63 15.72 -11.17 2.78
C SER A 63 16.80 -11.65 1.82
N LYS A 64 16.53 -11.61 0.52
CA LYS A 64 17.47 -11.96 -0.55
C LYS A 64 18.66 -11.00 -0.63
N HIS A 65 18.41 -9.71 -0.43
CA HIS A 65 19.43 -8.66 -0.52
C HIS A 65 20.15 -8.36 0.79
N GLY A 66 19.69 -8.92 1.92
CA GLY A 66 20.26 -8.68 3.24
C GLY A 66 20.02 -7.26 3.79
N GLY A 67 19.16 -6.47 3.15
CA GLY A 67 18.85 -5.11 3.57
C GLY A 67 18.00 -4.32 2.56
N TYR A 68 17.34 -3.27 3.04
CA TYR A 68 16.42 -2.46 2.22
C TYR A 68 17.08 -1.23 1.57
N LYS A 69 17.92 -0.48 2.30
CA LYS A 69 18.42 0.85 1.88
C LYS A 69 19.11 0.88 0.53
N GLN A 70 19.98 -0.09 0.31
CA GLN A 70 20.86 -0.15 -0.86
C GLN A 70 20.13 -0.71 -2.09
N TYR A 71 18.95 -1.31 -1.88
CA TYR A 71 18.20 -2.05 -2.90
C TYR A 71 16.77 -1.54 -3.06
N ILE A 72 16.43 -0.37 -2.50
CA ILE A 72 15.05 0.15 -2.53
C ILE A 72 14.51 0.27 -3.95
N ARG A 73 15.36 0.66 -4.91
CA ARG A 73 14.96 0.83 -6.30
C ARG A 73 14.67 -0.53 -6.94
N GLU A 74 15.58 -1.49 -6.78
CA GLU A 74 15.49 -2.85 -7.29
C GLU A 74 14.31 -3.60 -6.67
N ILE A 75 14.09 -3.45 -5.37
CA ILE A 75 12.94 -4.01 -4.66
C ILE A 75 11.65 -3.41 -5.23
N LYS A 76 11.55 -2.08 -5.38
CA LYS A 76 10.37 -1.43 -5.95
C LYS A 76 10.06 -1.90 -7.38
N GLU A 77 11.10 -2.02 -8.21
CA GLU A 77 10.98 -2.49 -9.59
C GLU A 77 10.53 -3.96 -9.62
N THR A 78 11.11 -4.82 -8.78
CA THR A 78 10.80 -6.27 -8.74
C THR A 78 9.41 -6.56 -8.17
N VAL A 79 9.00 -5.83 -7.12
CA VAL A 79 7.69 -6.03 -6.50
C VAL A 79 6.58 -5.24 -7.19
N GLU A 80 6.91 -4.50 -8.27
CA GLU A 80 5.98 -3.67 -9.03
C GLU A 80 5.13 -2.76 -8.12
N VAL A 81 5.79 -2.07 -7.19
CA VAL A 81 5.17 -1.06 -6.32
C VAL A 81 5.64 0.32 -6.78
N THR A 82 4.75 1.03 -7.43
CA THR A 82 5.04 2.33 -8.04
C THR A 82 4.94 3.46 -7.01
N SER A 83 3.94 3.40 -6.14
CA SER A 83 3.64 4.38 -5.09
C SER A 83 4.67 4.40 -3.96
N ASN A 84 5.35 5.54 -3.76
CA ASN A 84 6.29 5.74 -2.64
C ASN A 84 5.60 5.67 -1.27
N PRO A 85 4.42 6.30 -1.03
CA PRO A 85 3.68 6.12 0.22
C PRO A 85 3.33 4.67 0.51
N PHE A 86 2.91 3.90 -0.50
CA PHE A 86 2.56 2.49 -0.34
C PHE A 86 3.76 1.65 0.10
N MET A 87 4.91 1.85 -0.55
CA MET A 87 6.16 1.19 -0.13
C MET A 87 6.54 1.53 1.31
N LYS A 88 6.40 2.80 1.74
CA LYS A 88 6.67 3.19 3.14
C LYS A 88 5.75 2.49 4.13
N LEU A 89 4.46 2.36 3.81
CA LEU A 89 3.49 1.65 4.63
C LEU A 89 3.86 0.17 4.81
N ILE A 90 4.26 -0.51 3.72
CA ILE A 90 4.71 -1.90 3.76
C ILE A 90 5.92 -2.07 4.69
N ILE A 91 6.93 -1.21 4.54
CA ILE A 91 8.14 -1.26 5.37
C ILE A 91 7.81 -1.02 6.84
N TYR A 92 6.93 -0.06 7.14
CA TYR A 92 6.47 0.22 8.49
C TYR A 92 5.82 -1.01 9.15
N GLU A 93 4.88 -1.69 8.47
CA GLU A 93 4.25 -2.89 9.05
C GLU A 93 5.26 -4.04 9.23
N LEU A 94 6.21 -4.24 8.30
CA LEU A 94 7.26 -5.25 8.46
C LEU A 94 8.17 -5.00 9.68
N LEU A 95 8.47 -3.73 10.00
CA LEU A 95 9.22 -3.37 11.20
C LEU A 95 8.42 -3.65 12.48
N LYS A 96 7.14 -3.26 12.48
CA LYS A 96 6.23 -3.48 13.60
C LYS A 96 6.02 -4.96 13.91
N GLU A 97 5.96 -5.80 12.87
CA GLU A 97 5.92 -7.26 12.96
C GLU A 97 7.27 -7.88 13.37
N LYS A 98 8.34 -7.08 13.45
CA LYS A 98 9.73 -7.52 13.67
C LYS A 98 10.23 -8.51 12.59
N ALA A 99 9.58 -8.53 11.42
CA ALA A 99 9.96 -9.36 10.27
C ALA A 99 11.26 -8.88 9.63
N ILE A 100 11.53 -7.58 9.72
CA ILE A 100 12.81 -6.96 9.39
C ILE A 100 13.31 -6.17 10.60
N ARG A 101 14.64 -6.10 10.79
CA ARG A 101 15.25 -5.24 11.81
C ARG A 101 15.35 -3.80 11.26
N GLU A 102 15.54 -2.81 12.12
CA GLU A 102 15.76 -1.37 11.81
C GLU A 102 16.90 -1.06 10.80
N VAL A 103 17.56 -2.09 10.27
CA VAL A 103 18.79 -2.01 9.50
C VAL A 103 18.57 -1.12 8.27
N ASN A 104 19.20 0.06 8.34
CA ASN A 104 19.43 0.99 7.25
C ASN A 104 18.19 1.76 6.73
N LEU A 105 17.22 2.15 7.56
CA LEU A 105 16.24 3.16 7.09
C LEU A 105 16.86 4.56 7.18
N PRO A 106 16.80 5.40 6.13
CA PRO A 106 17.21 6.80 6.27
C PRO A 106 16.28 7.48 7.30
N ASN A 107 16.87 8.29 8.18
CA ASN A 107 16.13 9.18 9.08
C ASN A 107 15.00 9.87 8.30
N GLY A 108 13.75 9.77 8.79
CA GLY A 108 12.60 10.45 8.20
C GLY A 108 11.50 9.57 7.61
N ILE A 109 11.39 8.29 7.99
CA ILE A 109 10.06 7.65 7.93
C ILE A 109 9.23 8.31 9.03
N ILE A 110 8.40 9.25 8.62
CA ILE A 110 7.41 9.92 9.45
C ILE A 110 6.51 8.82 10.00
N ASP A 111 6.57 8.62 11.31
CA ASP A 111 5.57 7.86 12.05
C ASP A 111 4.26 8.67 12.02
N TYR A 112 3.37 8.31 11.09
CA TYR A 112 2.05 8.95 10.97
C TYR A 112 1.11 8.65 12.15
N ARG A 113 1.52 7.81 13.12
CA ARG A 113 0.75 7.51 14.33
C ARG A 113 1.22 8.27 15.57
N ALA A 114 2.28 9.07 15.50
CA ALA A 114 2.69 9.93 16.62
C ALA A 114 1.68 11.07 16.95
N ASN A 115 0.56 11.17 16.22
CA ASN A 115 -0.53 12.13 16.43
C ASN A 115 -1.90 11.48 16.71
N ARG A 116 -1.94 10.33 17.41
CA ARG A 116 -3.18 9.83 18.04
C ARG A 116 -2.98 9.58 19.52
#